data_AF-A0A852SBC7-F1
#
_entry.id   AF-A0A852SBC7-F1
#
_cell.length_a   1.000
_cell.length_b   1.000
_cell.length_c   1.000
_cell.angle_alpha   90.00
_cell.angle_beta   90.00
_cell.angle_gamma   90.00
#
_symmetry.space_group_name_H-M   'P 1'
#
loop_
_entity.id
_entity.type
_entity.pdbx_description
1 polymer ?
#
loop_
_entity_poly.entity_id
_entity_poly.type
_entity_poly.pdbx_seq_one_letter_code
_entity_poly.pdbx_strand_id
1 'polypeptide(L)'
;MKSQDVQEKTFVGTKWREGYEIDQVDSLLARVQQTLVAYEEGRAASGGIVTADEVVRSRFDQTKFRAGYDQDQVDDFLDEVAVALREREAR
;
A
#
# COMPACT_ATOMS: atom_id res chain seq x y z
N MET A 1 4.57 -4.92 11.09
CA MET A 1 4.48 -3.77 10.19
C MET A 1 3.78 -2.60 10.88
N LYS A 2 4.37 -1.41 10.84
CA LYS A 2 3.94 -0.12 11.41
C LYS A 2 3.82 0.93 10.31
N SER A 3 3.30 2.12 10.65
CA SER A 3 3.24 3.24 9.71
C SER A 3 4.60 3.64 9.13
N GLN A 4 5.67 3.58 9.94
CA GLN A 4 7.04 3.90 9.49
C GLN A 4 7.56 2.93 8.43
N ASP A 5 7.27 1.63 8.57
CA ASP A 5 7.67 0.61 7.58
C ASP A 5 7.09 0.93 6.18
N VAL A 6 5.90 1.54 6.12
CA VAL A 6 5.27 1.98 4.87
C VAL A 6 5.93 3.22 4.30
N GLN A 7 6.31 4.19 5.14
CA GLN A 7 7.00 5.40 4.70
C GLN A 7 8.40 5.15 4.17
N GLU A 8 9.14 4.24 4.81
CA GLU A 8 10.52 3.95 4.45
C GLU A 8 10.61 3.01 3.24
N LYS A 9 9.49 2.35 2.87
CA LYS A 9 9.45 1.44 1.73
C LYS A 9 9.70 2.20 0.44
N THR A 10 10.75 1.80 -0.27
CA THR A 10 11.05 2.27 -1.63
C THR A 10 11.00 1.09 -2.59
N PHE A 11 10.25 1.23 -3.67
CA PHE A 11 10.18 0.20 -4.71
C PHE A 11 11.22 0.43 -5.80
N VAL A 12 11.68 -0.66 -6.40
CA VAL A 12 12.59 -0.63 -7.53
C VAL A 12 11.82 -0.11 -8.75
N GLY A 13 12.31 0.98 -9.32
CA GLY A 13 11.79 1.52 -10.56
C GLY A 13 12.21 0.65 -11.76
N THR A 14 11.24 0.23 -12.56
CA THR A 14 11.47 -0.43 -13.85
C THR A 14 11.18 0.54 -15.00
N LYS A 15 12.04 0.53 -16.02
CA LYS A 15 11.84 1.25 -17.31
C LYS A 15 11.74 0.33 -18.51
N TRP A 16 12.13 -0.93 -18.37
CA TRP A 16 12.24 -1.92 -19.45
C TRP A 16 11.15 -3.01 -19.36
N ARG A 17 10.37 -3.00 -18.29
CA ARG A 17 9.30 -3.96 -17.97
C ARG A 17 8.04 -3.19 -17.61
N GLU A 18 6.90 -3.87 -17.66
CA GLU A 18 5.63 -3.31 -17.20
C GLU A 18 5.72 -3.06 -15.69
N GLY A 19 5.41 -1.84 -15.26
CA GLY A 19 5.39 -1.45 -13.84
C GLY A 19 4.04 -0.86 -13.46
N TYR A 20 3.73 -0.82 -12.17
CA TYR A 20 2.59 -0.03 -11.70
C TYR A 20 2.90 1.46 -11.71
N GLU A 21 1.86 2.26 -11.91
CA GLU A 21 1.96 3.71 -11.89
C GLU A 21 2.35 4.18 -10.48
N ILE A 22 3.45 4.93 -10.41
CA ILE A 22 4.10 5.37 -9.18
C ILE A 22 3.16 6.21 -8.31
N ASP A 23 2.49 7.19 -8.90
CA ASP A 23 1.62 8.13 -8.18
C ASP A 23 0.39 7.42 -7.58
N GLN A 24 -0.19 6.45 -8.29
CA GLN A 24 -1.28 5.62 -7.74
C GLN A 24 -0.82 4.72 -6.60
N VAL A 25 0.36 4.09 -6.72
CA VAL A 25 0.92 3.27 -5.63
C VAL A 25 1.20 4.16 -4.42
N ASP A 26 1.92 5.27 -4.61
CA ASP A 26 2.27 6.21 -3.53
C ASP A 26 1.01 6.78 -2.86
N SER A 27 -0.03 7.09 -3.64
CA SER A 27 -1.33 7.55 -3.11
C SER A 27 -2.01 6.51 -2.22
N LEU A 28 -1.98 5.22 -2.60
CA LEU A 28 -2.51 4.16 -1.75
C LEU A 28 -1.68 4.04 -0.47
N LEU A 29 -0.35 4.03 -0.59
CA LEU A 29 0.55 3.90 0.56
C LEU A 29 0.39 5.05 1.55
N ALA A 30 0.18 6.28 1.09
CA ALA A 30 -0.13 7.42 1.95
C ALA A 30 -1.43 7.23 2.75
N ARG A 31 -2.45 6.60 2.14
CA ARG A 31 -3.72 6.30 2.83
C ARG A 31 -3.58 5.12 3.80
N VAL A 32 -2.84 4.08 3.43
CA VAL A 32 -2.48 2.96 4.31
C VAL A 32 -1.70 3.48 5.51
N GLN A 33 -0.72 4.35 5.29
CA GLN A 33 0.08 4.92 6.35
C GLN A 33 -0.78 5.70 7.35
N GLN A 34 -1.65 6.60 6.88
CA GLN A 34 -2.61 7.30 7.74
C GLN A 34 -3.48 6.34 8.54
N THR A 35 -3.85 5.22 7.94
CA THR A 35 -4.62 4.17 8.59
C THR A 35 -3.84 3.50 9.72
N LEU A 36 -2.59 3.10 9.45
CA LEU A 36 -1.73 2.49 10.45
C LEU A 36 -1.44 3.46 11.61
N VAL A 37 -1.21 4.75 11.34
CA VAL A 37 -1.07 5.78 12.37
C VAL A 37 -2.33 5.83 13.25
N ALA A 38 -3.52 5.86 12.65
CA ALA A 38 -4.77 5.89 13.41
C ALA A 38 -4.93 4.66 14.32
N TYR A 39 -4.60 3.46 13.83
CA TYR A 39 -4.60 2.24 14.64
C TYR A 39 -3.55 2.28 15.76
N GLU A 40 -2.36 2.83 15.49
CA GLU A 40 -1.29 3.00 16.49
C GLU A 40 -1.70 3.99 17.60
N GLU A 41 -2.46 5.03 17.27
CA GLU A 41 -3.04 5.98 18.22
C GLU A 41 -4.28 5.43 18.95
N GLY A 42 -4.71 4.19 18.65
CA GLY A 42 -5.89 3.57 19.26
C GLY A 42 -7.23 4.12 18.73
N ARG A 43 -7.21 4.79 17.58
CA ARG A 43 -8.42 5.24 16.88
C ARG A 43 -8.99 4.09 16.05
N ALA A 44 -10.21 3.69 16.35
CA ALA A 44 -10.92 2.68 15.57
C ALA A 44 -11.23 3.20 14.15
N ALA A 45 -11.20 2.28 13.18
CA ALA A 45 -11.43 2.58 11.78
C ALA A 45 -12.82 3.18 11.52
N SER A 46 -12.90 4.51 11.51
CA SER A 46 -14.16 5.24 11.36
C SER A 46 -14.31 5.72 9.92
N GLY A 47 -14.69 4.83 9.01
CA GLY A 47 -15.21 5.14 7.67
C GLY A 47 -14.35 5.91 6.66
N GLY A 48 -13.19 6.46 7.06
CA GLY A 48 -12.27 7.23 6.23
C GLY A 48 -10.87 6.64 6.11
N ILE A 49 -10.73 5.36 6.47
CA ILE A 49 -9.43 4.67 6.58
C ILE A 49 -9.46 3.38 5.76
N VAL A 50 -8.31 3.04 5.17
CA VAL A 50 -8.18 1.96 4.19
C VAL A 50 -8.27 0.63 4.91
N THR A 51 -9.21 -0.22 4.49
CA THR A 51 -9.37 -1.56 5.05
C THR A 51 -8.45 -2.55 4.36
N ALA A 52 -8.24 -3.71 4.99
CA ALA A 52 -7.47 -4.78 4.34
C ALA A 52 -8.11 -5.26 3.03
N ASP A 53 -9.45 -5.27 2.94
CA ASP A 53 -10.16 -5.60 1.70
C ASP A 53 -9.89 -4.56 0.60
N GLU A 54 -9.87 -3.26 0.95
CA GLU A 54 -9.58 -2.20 -0.01
C GLU A 54 -8.15 -2.31 -0.56
N VAL A 55 -7.16 -2.65 0.28
CA VAL A 55 -5.77 -2.88 -0.19
C VAL A 55 -5.72 -4.04 -1.18
N VAL A 56 -6.29 -5.20 -0.85
CA VAL A 56 -6.27 -6.40 -1.71
C VAL A 56 -7.01 -6.17 -3.02
N ARG A 57 -8.05 -5.33 -3.02
CA ARG A 57 -8.85 -5.04 -4.21
C ARG A 57 -8.34 -3.83 -4.98
N SER A 58 -7.31 -3.16 -4.50
CA SER A 58 -6.68 -2.04 -5.19
C SER A 58 -6.11 -2.51 -6.52
N ARG A 59 -6.31 -1.69 -7.55
CA ARG A 59 -5.80 -1.93 -8.90
C ARG A 59 -5.11 -0.68 -9.37
N PHE A 60 -3.89 -0.83 -9.86
CA PHE A 60 -3.10 0.27 -10.41
C PHE A 60 -3.06 0.18 -11.92
N ASP A 61 -3.02 1.35 -12.58
CA ASP A 61 -2.72 1.36 -14.00
C ASP A 61 -1.32 0.80 -14.27
N GLN A 62 -1.23 0.00 -15.33
CA GLN A 62 0.05 -0.48 -15.81
C GLN A 62 0.73 0.58 -16.67
N THR A 63 2.04 0.60 -16.60
CA THR A 63 2.90 1.49 -17.35
C THR A 63 3.74 0.66 -18.31
N LYS A 64 3.63 0.93 -19.62
CA LYS A 64 4.54 0.36 -20.64
C LYS A 64 5.35 1.52 -21.22
N PHE A 65 6.68 1.37 -21.27
CA PHE A 65 7.62 2.37 -21.79
C PHE A 65 7.76 3.69 -21.00
N ARG A 66 7.22 3.75 -19.78
CA ARG A 66 7.44 4.84 -18.81
C ARG A 66 7.93 4.24 -17.49
N ALA A 67 8.48 5.07 -16.62
CA ALA A 67 8.90 4.60 -15.30
C ALA A 67 7.68 4.14 -14.50
N GLY A 68 7.79 2.97 -13.89
CA GLY A 68 6.82 2.41 -12.97
C GLY A 68 7.52 1.63 -11.86
N TYR A 69 6.81 1.36 -10.77
CA TYR A 69 7.30 0.43 -9.77
C TYR A 69 7.15 -1.02 -10.23
N ASP A 70 8.08 -1.86 -9.83
CA ASP A 70 8.02 -3.30 -10.11
C ASP A 70 6.73 -3.91 -9.53
N GLN A 71 5.96 -4.60 -10.38
CA GLN A 71 4.63 -5.10 -10.01
C GLN A 71 4.73 -6.16 -8.91
N ASP A 72 5.65 -7.12 -9.07
CA ASP A 72 5.84 -8.20 -8.10
C ASP A 72 6.21 -7.63 -6.72
N GLN A 73 7.12 -6.66 -6.67
CA GLN A 73 7.52 -6.04 -5.40
C GLN A 73 6.39 -5.23 -4.73
N VAL A 74 5.56 -4.56 -5.52
CA VAL A 74 4.39 -3.83 -5.00
C VAL A 74 3.37 -4.84 -4.48
N ASP A 75 3.05 -5.87 -5.26
CA ASP A 75 2.04 -6.88 -4.90
C ASP A 75 2.45 -7.63 -3.62
N ASP A 76 3.70 -8.10 -3.52
CA ASP A 76 4.24 -8.73 -2.29
C ASP A 76 4.08 -7.83 -1.06
N PHE A 77 4.35 -6.53 -1.22
CA PHE A 77 4.24 -5.59 -0.12
C PHE A 77 2.78 -5.32 0.28
N LEU A 78 1.87 -5.23 -0.68
CA LEU A 78 0.45 -5.02 -0.39
C LEU A 78 -0.17 -6.22 0.33
N ASP A 79 0.31 -7.44 0.06
CA ASP A 79 -0.06 -8.61 0.86
C ASP A 79 0.39 -8.47 2.32
N GLU A 80 1.63 -8.02 2.58
CA GLU A 80 2.12 -7.75 3.95
C GLU A 80 1.26 -6.68 4.66
N VAL A 81 0.93 -5.59 3.95
CA VAL A 81 0.04 -4.52 4.45
C VAL A 81 -1.32 -5.11 4.82
N ALA A 82 -1.93 -5.90 3.92
CA ALA A 82 -3.27 -6.43 4.10
C ALA A 82 -3.35 -7.35 5.33
N VAL A 83 -2.35 -8.22 5.51
CA VAL A 83 -2.24 -9.06 6.72
C VAL A 83 -2.18 -8.19 7.98
N ALA A 84 -1.30 -7.18 7.98
CA ALA A 84 -1.13 -6.28 9.11
C ALA A 84 -2.40 -5.49 9.45
N LEU A 85 -3.18 -5.06 8.46
CA LEU A 85 -4.46 -4.39 8.65
C LEU A 85 -5.51 -5.35 9.22
N ARG A 86 -5.63 -6.58 8.69
CA ARG A 86 -6.59 -7.58 9.21
C ARG A 86 -6.37 -7.90 10.67
N GLU A 87 -5.11 -8.03 11.09
CA GLU A 87 -4.77 -8.30 12.49
C GLU A 87 -5.23 -7.18 13.45
N ARG A 88 -5.33 -5.94 12.95
CA ARG A 88 -5.80 -4.78 13.71
C ARG A 88 -7.31 -4.62 13.65
N GLU A 89 -7.91 -4.90 12.50
CA GLU A 89 -9.37 -4.92 12.32
C GLU A 89 -10.05 -5.99 13.17
N ALA A 90 -9.36 -7.11 13.44
CA ALA A 90 -9.88 -8.20 14.26
C ALA A 90 -9.68 -8.03 15.78
N ARG A 91 -9.05 -6.94 16.23
CA ARG A 91 -8.83 -6.62 17.65
C ARG A 91 -9.92 -5.70 18.19
#